data_AF-F8TT51-F1
#
_entry.id   AF-F8TT51-F1
#
_cell.length_a   1.000
_cell.length_b   1.000
_cell.length_c   1.000
_cell.angle_alpha   90.00
_cell.angle_beta   90.00
_cell.angle_gamma   90.00
#
_symmetry.space_group_name_H-M   'P 1'
#
loop_
_entity.id
_entity.type
_entity.pdbx_description
1 polymer ?
#
loop_
_entity_poly.entity_id
_entity_poly.type
_entity_poly.pdbx_seq_one_letter_code
_entity_poly.pdbx_strand_id
1 'polypeptide(L)'
;GLILALIACKQNVSSLDEKNSVSVDLPGGMKVLVSKEKDKDGKYSLMATVEKLELKGTSDKSNGSGVLEGEKTDKSKAKLTISQELNQTTFEIFKEDGKTLVSKKVNSKDKSSTEEKFNDKGKLSEKVVTRANGTRLEYTEIQGKAKEVLKGLTLEGTETKLTVTEDTVTLSKSISKSGEITVDLKDTVDKKSGTWDSDTSTLTI
;
A
#
# COMPACT_ATOMS: atom_id res chain seq x y z
N GLY A 1 36.54 13.38 20.66
CA GLY A 1 35.43 12.72 19.97
C GLY A 1 34.24 12.69 20.90
N LEU A 2 33.19 13.45 20.58
CA LEU A 2 31.95 13.48 21.35
C LEU A 2 31.08 12.31 20.89
N ILE A 3 30.81 11.35 21.77
CA ILE A 3 29.79 10.33 21.53
C ILE A 3 28.46 10.95 21.97
N LEU A 4 27.62 11.33 21.01
CA LEU A 4 26.21 11.62 21.27
C LEU A 4 25.50 10.30 21.61
N ALA A 5 25.18 10.09 22.88
CA ALA A 5 24.21 9.09 23.27
C ALA A 5 22.80 9.63 22.94
N LEU A 6 22.13 9.04 21.95
CA LEU A 6 20.69 9.21 21.76
C LEU A 6 19.99 8.58 22.96
N ILE A 7 19.47 9.41 23.84
CA ILE A 7 18.52 9.00 24.88
C ILE A 7 17.20 8.72 24.17
N ALA A 8 16.89 7.43 23.97
CA ALA A 8 15.53 7.03 23.70
C ALA A 8 14.72 7.32 24.96
N CYS A 9 13.93 8.40 24.95
CA CYS A 9 12.89 8.62 25.95
C CYS A 9 11.96 7.40 25.94
N LYS A 10 12.11 6.54 26.94
CA LYS A 10 11.13 5.52 27.30
C LYS A 10 9.88 6.28 27.77
N GLN A 11 9.01 6.62 26.83
CA GLN A 11 7.78 7.37 27.11
C GLN A 11 6.91 6.51 28.05
N ASN A 12 6.71 7.02 29.28
CA ASN A 12 5.65 6.59 30.17
C ASN A 12 4.31 7.01 29.54
N VAL A 13 3.87 6.29 28.50
CA VAL A 13 2.50 6.38 28.02
C VAL A 13 1.67 5.55 28.99
N SER A 14 0.87 6.21 29.82
CA SER A 14 -0.21 5.54 30.56
C SER A 14 -0.96 4.62 29.60
N SER A 15 -1.25 3.38 29.99
CA SER A 15 -1.92 2.42 29.11
C SER A 15 -3.21 3.04 28.55
N LEU A 16 -3.23 3.29 27.24
CA LEU A 16 -4.43 3.69 26.52
C LEU A 16 -5.42 2.52 26.55
N ASP A 17 -6.66 2.79 26.92
CA ASP A 17 -7.77 1.84 26.91
C ASP A 17 -9.04 2.52 26.40
N GLU A 18 -10.11 1.76 26.21
CA GLU A 18 -11.38 2.30 25.68
C GLU A 18 -12.01 3.37 26.59
N LYS A 19 -11.69 3.40 27.89
CA LYS A 19 -12.27 4.35 28.85
C LYS A 19 -11.60 5.70 28.74
N ASN A 20 -10.30 5.75 28.48
CA ASN A 20 -9.50 6.98 28.43
C ASN A 20 -9.18 7.46 26.99
N SER A 21 -9.72 6.79 25.96
CA SER A 21 -9.47 7.10 24.55
C SER A 21 -10.72 7.26 23.70
N VAL A 22 -10.53 7.76 22.49
CA VAL A 22 -11.51 7.79 21.40
C VAL A 22 -10.98 6.90 20.28
N SER A 23 -11.83 6.00 19.78
CA SER A 23 -11.51 5.17 18.62
C SER A 23 -11.84 5.91 17.33
N VAL A 24 -10.91 5.92 16.38
CA VAL A 24 -11.06 6.52 15.05
C VAL A 24 -10.86 5.43 14.00
N ASP A 25 -11.83 5.28 13.09
CA ASP A 25 -11.74 4.37 11.95
C ASP A 25 -10.86 4.96 10.85
N LEU A 26 -10.04 4.13 10.23
CA LEU A 26 -9.05 4.52 9.23
C LEU A 26 -9.18 3.70 7.94
N PRO A 27 -8.64 4.21 6.81
CA PRO A 27 -8.47 3.44 5.59
C PRO A 27 -7.81 2.07 5.84
N GLY A 28 -8.21 1.06 5.08
CA GLY A 28 -7.72 -0.32 5.25
C GLY A 28 -8.38 -1.09 6.39
N GLY A 29 -9.47 -0.58 6.98
CA GLY A 29 -10.19 -1.24 8.07
C GLY A 29 -9.45 -1.20 9.40
N MET A 30 -8.47 -0.30 9.53
CA MET A 30 -7.69 -0.10 10.75
C MET A 30 -8.43 0.82 11.72
N LYS A 31 -8.04 0.76 12.99
CA LYS A 31 -8.50 1.67 14.04
C LYS A 31 -7.30 2.23 14.79
N VAL A 32 -7.40 3.49 15.21
CA VAL A 32 -6.46 4.11 16.15
C VAL A 32 -7.21 4.63 17.36
N LEU A 33 -6.66 4.39 18.54
CA LEU A 33 -7.08 4.98 19.79
C LEU A 33 -6.30 6.27 20.03
N VAL A 34 -7.01 7.33 20.37
CA VAL A 34 -6.45 8.66 20.68
C VAL A 34 -6.79 9.00 22.12
N SER A 35 -5.83 9.44 22.92
CA SER A 35 -6.11 9.89 24.29
C SER A 35 -7.12 11.03 24.31
N LYS A 36 -7.99 11.06 25.32
CA LYS A 36 -8.93 12.19 25.52
C LYS A 36 -8.22 13.47 25.95
N GLU A 37 -7.09 13.31 26.64
CA GLU A 37 -6.30 14.41 27.20
C GLU A 37 -4.89 14.41 26.61
N LYS A 38 -4.25 15.57 26.71
CA LYS A 38 -2.84 15.74 26.36
C LYS A 38 -1.95 15.20 27.46
N ASP A 39 -0.80 14.65 27.07
CA ASP A 39 0.27 14.27 27.98
C ASP A 39 1.00 15.50 28.54
N LYS A 40 2.02 15.23 29.38
CA LYS A 40 2.87 16.27 30.00
C LYS A 40 3.60 17.16 28.98
N ASP A 41 3.77 16.69 27.74
CA ASP A 41 4.45 17.41 26.66
C ASP A 41 3.43 18.13 25.74
N GLY A 42 2.14 18.14 26.13
CA GLY A 42 1.07 18.83 25.42
C GLY A 42 0.56 18.10 24.18
N LYS A 43 0.85 16.81 24.03
CA LYS A 43 0.51 15.98 22.86
C LYS A 43 -0.53 14.90 23.21
N TYR A 44 -1.30 14.47 22.21
CA TYR A 44 -2.20 13.32 22.35
C TYR A 44 -1.42 12.02 22.14
N SER A 45 -1.65 11.04 23.00
CA SER A 45 -1.10 9.70 22.84
C SER A 45 -1.94 8.91 21.83
N LEU A 46 -1.28 8.16 20.96
CA LEU A 46 -1.88 7.32 19.93
C LEU A 46 -1.51 5.85 20.15
N MET A 47 -2.47 4.95 19.93
CA MET A 47 -2.24 3.51 19.93
C MET A 47 -3.04 2.81 18.85
N ALA A 48 -2.42 1.91 18.10
CA ALA A 48 -3.09 1.07 17.11
C ALA A 48 -2.56 -0.36 17.20
N THR A 49 -3.38 -1.34 16.82
CA THR A 49 -2.91 -2.72 16.63
C THR A 49 -3.03 -3.07 15.15
N VAL A 50 -1.91 -3.39 14.50
CA VAL A 50 -1.85 -3.77 13.09
C VAL A 50 -1.13 -5.11 13.02
N GLU A 51 -1.72 -6.12 12.37
CA GLU A 51 -1.12 -7.47 12.27
C GLU A 51 -0.70 -8.08 13.62
N LYS A 52 -1.49 -7.85 14.68
CA LYS A 52 -1.21 -8.26 16.07
C LYS A 52 0.02 -7.57 16.69
N LEU A 53 0.56 -6.53 16.06
CA LEU A 53 1.60 -5.68 16.59
C LEU A 53 0.97 -4.39 17.15
N GLU A 54 1.24 -4.11 18.42
CA GLU A 54 0.90 -2.84 19.04
C GLU A 54 1.88 -1.75 18.59
N LEU A 55 1.33 -0.64 18.11
CA LEU A 55 2.06 0.55 17.69
C LEU A 55 1.65 1.71 18.59
N LYS A 56 2.61 2.53 18.99
CA LYS A 56 2.40 3.68 19.86
C LYS A 56 3.04 4.93 19.27
N GLY A 57 2.47 6.08 19.56
CA GLY A 57 3.01 7.37 19.13
C GLY A 57 2.36 8.54 19.86
N THR A 58 2.76 9.74 19.48
CA THR A 58 2.16 10.99 19.99
C THR A 58 1.86 11.94 18.84
N SER A 59 0.83 12.76 18.97
CA SER A 59 0.42 13.73 17.94
C SER A 59 0.01 15.06 18.54
N ASP A 60 0.23 16.15 17.82
CA ASP A 60 -0.32 17.47 18.18
C ASP A 60 -1.83 17.55 17.96
N LYS A 61 -2.40 16.65 17.15
CA LYS A 61 -3.82 16.61 16.80
C LYS A 61 -4.56 15.50 17.55
N SER A 62 -5.80 15.78 17.94
CA SER A 62 -6.72 14.82 18.57
C SER A 62 -7.50 13.96 17.57
N ASN A 63 -7.32 14.15 16.27
CA ASN A 63 -8.13 13.51 15.23
C ASN A 63 -7.65 12.09 14.85
N GLY A 64 -6.58 11.60 15.47
CA GLY A 64 -5.97 10.29 15.15
C GLY A 64 -4.90 10.32 14.06
N SER A 65 -4.66 11.47 13.41
CA SER A 65 -3.53 11.61 12.50
C SER A 65 -2.20 11.64 13.25
N GLY A 66 -1.15 11.11 12.64
CA GLY A 66 0.17 11.06 13.25
C GLY A 66 0.99 9.87 12.78
N VAL A 67 2.07 9.61 13.52
CA VAL A 67 2.98 8.50 13.29
C VAL A 67 2.98 7.63 14.55
N LEU A 68 2.83 6.33 14.36
CA LEU A 68 2.95 5.32 15.41
C LEU A 68 4.04 4.33 15.02
N GLU A 69 4.84 3.92 15.98
CA GLU A 69 5.96 3.01 15.78
C GLU A 69 5.86 1.81 16.72
N GLY A 70 6.47 0.70 16.32
CA GLY A 70 6.56 -0.52 17.11
C GLY A 70 7.70 -1.39 16.62
N GLU A 71 7.95 -2.47 17.36
CA GLU A 71 9.01 -3.42 17.08
C GLU A 71 8.45 -4.86 17.14
N LYS A 72 8.72 -5.64 16.09
CA LYS A 72 8.37 -7.06 16.04
C LYS A 72 9.32 -7.87 16.93
N THR A 73 8.94 -9.12 17.23
CA THR A 73 9.78 -10.04 18.01
C THR A 73 11.12 -10.39 17.34
N ASP A 74 11.20 -10.27 16.01
CA ASP A 74 12.42 -10.41 15.22
C ASP A 74 13.24 -9.11 15.11
N LYS A 75 12.86 -8.09 15.88
CA LYS A 75 13.42 -6.73 15.92
C LYS A 75 13.20 -5.88 14.67
N SER A 76 12.43 -6.36 13.69
CA SER A 76 11.98 -5.52 12.58
C SER A 76 11.19 -4.33 13.11
N LYS A 77 11.43 -3.14 12.56
CA LYS A 77 10.73 -1.92 12.95
C LYS A 77 9.46 -1.77 12.14
N ALA A 78 8.37 -1.37 12.78
CA ALA A 78 7.10 -1.09 12.13
C ALA A 78 6.72 0.38 12.31
N LYS A 79 6.17 0.98 11.27
CA LYS A 79 5.71 2.37 11.28
C LYS A 79 4.37 2.48 10.61
N LEU A 80 3.39 3.03 11.31
CA LEU A 80 2.10 3.43 10.76
C LEU A 80 2.06 4.96 10.68
N THR A 81 1.87 5.47 9.47
CA THR A 81 1.64 6.90 9.22
C THR A 81 0.18 7.10 8.80
N ILE A 82 -0.52 7.99 9.49
CA ILE A 82 -1.92 8.34 9.24
C ILE A 82 -1.97 9.78 8.75
N SER A 83 -2.53 10.00 7.56
CA SER A 83 -2.59 11.34 6.96
C SER A 83 -3.43 12.31 7.80
N GLN A 84 -3.18 13.61 7.68
CA GLN A 84 -3.89 14.63 8.46
C GLN A 84 -5.40 14.63 8.20
N GLU A 85 -5.78 14.39 6.94
CA GLU A 85 -7.17 14.30 6.48
C GLU A 85 -7.81 12.92 6.73
N LEU A 86 -7.07 11.99 7.35
CA LEU A 86 -7.50 10.61 7.62
C LEU A 86 -7.91 9.85 6.35
N ASN A 87 -7.50 10.33 5.18
CA ASN A 87 -7.86 9.78 3.89
C ASN A 87 -6.86 8.73 3.38
N GLN A 88 -5.74 8.55 4.08
CA GLN A 88 -4.71 7.59 3.71
C GLN A 88 -3.98 7.08 4.96
N THR A 89 -3.62 5.80 4.93
CA THR A 89 -2.69 5.19 5.88
C THR A 89 -1.54 4.54 5.13
N THR A 90 -0.34 4.61 5.70
CA THR A 90 0.85 3.93 5.20
C THR A 90 1.44 3.10 6.32
N PHE A 91 1.45 1.77 6.17
CA PHE A 91 2.06 0.84 7.11
C PHE A 91 3.34 0.26 6.50
N GLU A 92 4.46 0.47 7.15
CA GLU A 92 5.80 0.10 6.68
C GLU A 92 6.47 -0.84 7.69
N ILE A 93 7.12 -1.88 7.17
CA ILE A 93 8.01 -2.74 7.93
C ILE A 93 9.43 -2.52 7.39
N PHE A 94 10.36 -2.29 8.31
CA PHE A 94 11.78 -2.12 8.05
C PHE A 94 12.55 -3.25 8.72
N LYS A 95 13.78 -3.50 8.24
CA LYS A 95 14.76 -4.31 8.96
C LYS A 95 15.10 -3.69 10.33
N GLU A 96 15.88 -4.40 11.13
CA GLU A 96 16.35 -3.92 12.45
C GLU A 96 17.06 -2.55 12.38
N ASP A 97 17.68 -2.23 11.24
CA ASP A 97 18.33 -0.93 10.97
C ASP A 97 17.37 0.27 10.91
N GLY A 98 16.05 0.03 10.86
CA GLY A 98 15.01 1.05 10.77
C GLY A 98 15.02 1.86 9.46
N LYS A 99 15.77 1.42 8.44
CA LYS A 99 15.98 2.14 7.18
C LYS A 99 15.64 1.30 5.95
N THR A 100 16.04 0.04 5.95
CA THR A 100 15.81 -0.86 4.82
C THR A 100 14.37 -1.36 4.85
N LEU A 101 13.55 -0.93 3.90
CA LEU A 101 12.18 -1.41 3.75
C LEU A 101 12.15 -2.91 3.44
N VAL A 102 11.20 -3.59 4.06
CA VAL A 102 10.84 -5.00 3.82
C VAL A 102 9.48 -5.05 3.14
N SER A 103 8.51 -4.27 3.62
CA SER A 103 7.19 -4.15 3.02
C SER A 103 6.56 -2.79 3.29
N LYS A 104 5.66 -2.38 2.39
CA LYS A 104 4.86 -1.18 2.52
C LYS A 104 3.44 -1.44 2.04
N LYS A 105 2.46 -1.08 2.85
CA LYS A 105 1.03 -1.13 2.51
C LYS A 105 0.42 0.25 2.64
N VAL A 106 -0.12 0.74 1.53
CA VAL A 106 -0.86 2.01 1.48
C VAL A 106 -2.33 1.70 1.28
N ASN A 107 -3.19 2.26 2.13
CA ASN A 107 -4.65 2.19 1.94
C ASN A 107 -5.20 3.60 1.81
N SER A 108 -6.15 3.75 0.89
CA SER A 108 -6.81 5.01 0.57
C SER A 108 -8.28 5.01 1.00
N LYS A 109 -8.85 6.20 1.17
CA LYS A 109 -10.26 6.38 1.56
C LYS A 109 -11.25 5.78 0.57
N ASP A 110 -10.90 5.72 -0.71
CA ASP A 110 -11.68 5.09 -1.76
C ASP A 110 -11.67 3.54 -1.68
N LYS A 111 -11.01 2.97 -0.65
CA LYS A 111 -10.85 1.54 -0.39
C LYS A 111 -9.90 0.83 -1.35
N SER A 112 -9.18 1.56 -2.20
CA SER A 112 -8.05 0.99 -2.93
C SER A 112 -6.84 0.80 -2.00
N SER A 113 -5.97 -0.12 -2.38
CA SER A 113 -4.70 -0.34 -1.68
C SER A 113 -3.56 -0.67 -2.63
N THR A 114 -2.34 -0.40 -2.17
CA THR A 114 -1.10 -0.85 -2.82
C THR A 114 -0.24 -1.54 -1.77
N GLU A 115 0.23 -2.73 -2.08
CA GLU A 115 1.13 -3.54 -1.26
C GLU A 115 2.43 -3.75 -2.03
N GLU A 116 3.55 -3.42 -1.41
CA GLU A 116 4.89 -3.46 -1.98
C GLU A 116 5.77 -4.32 -1.08
N LYS A 117 6.53 -5.24 -1.68
CA LYS A 117 7.60 -5.98 -0.99
C LYS A 117 8.95 -5.61 -1.58
N PHE A 118 9.96 -5.66 -0.74
CA PHE A 118 11.32 -5.26 -1.08
C PHE A 118 12.29 -6.41 -0.78
N ASN A 119 13.27 -6.58 -1.65
CA ASN A 119 14.35 -7.56 -1.46
C ASN A 119 15.37 -7.08 -0.42
N ASP A 120 16.39 -7.89 -0.17
CA ASP A 120 17.38 -7.61 0.86
C ASP A 120 18.17 -6.31 0.70
N LYS A 121 18.21 -5.77 -0.53
CA LYS A 121 18.87 -4.51 -0.90
C LYS A 121 17.90 -3.32 -0.86
N GLY A 122 16.68 -3.50 -0.35
CA GLY A 122 15.63 -2.49 -0.32
C GLY A 122 15.06 -2.14 -1.70
N LYS A 123 15.27 -3.00 -2.72
CA LYS A 123 14.68 -2.80 -4.05
C LYS A 123 13.33 -3.48 -4.13
N LEU A 124 12.35 -2.81 -4.73
CA LEU A 124 11.01 -3.35 -4.96
C LEU A 124 11.12 -4.70 -5.71
N SER A 125 10.42 -5.71 -5.21
CA SER A 125 10.42 -7.08 -5.76
C SER A 125 9.04 -7.55 -6.17
N GLU A 126 8.01 -7.10 -5.46
CA GLU A 126 6.60 -7.37 -5.77
C GLU A 126 5.76 -6.12 -5.51
N LYS A 127 4.70 -5.95 -6.30
CA LYS A 127 3.70 -4.92 -6.11
C LYS A 127 2.31 -5.46 -6.42
N VAL A 128 1.36 -5.27 -5.51
CA VAL A 128 -0.05 -5.61 -5.71
C VAL A 128 -0.88 -4.35 -5.54
N VAL A 129 -1.65 -3.99 -6.57
CA VAL A 129 -2.62 -2.90 -6.53
C VAL A 129 -4.00 -3.51 -6.48
N THR A 130 -4.74 -3.28 -5.40
CA THR A 130 -6.15 -3.66 -5.30
C THR A 130 -7.02 -2.43 -5.52
N ARG A 131 -7.85 -2.46 -6.56
CA ARG A 131 -8.79 -1.37 -6.86
C ARG A 131 -9.99 -1.44 -5.92
N ALA A 132 -10.72 -0.32 -5.78
CA ALA A 132 -11.91 -0.23 -4.94
C ALA A 132 -13.00 -1.27 -5.28
N ASN A 133 -13.06 -1.70 -6.54
CA ASN A 133 -14.00 -2.73 -7.03
C ASN A 133 -13.52 -4.17 -6.78
N GLY A 134 -12.37 -4.36 -6.13
CA GLY A 134 -11.78 -5.67 -5.80
C GLY A 134 -10.90 -6.28 -6.89
N THR A 135 -10.86 -5.72 -8.10
CA THR A 135 -9.91 -6.17 -9.14
C THR A 135 -8.47 -5.85 -8.74
N ARG A 136 -7.52 -6.64 -9.23
CA ARG A 136 -6.11 -6.53 -8.83
C ARG A 136 -5.15 -6.48 -10.00
N LEU A 137 -4.08 -5.71 -9.84
CA LEU A 137 -2.87 -5.81 -10.65
C LEU A 137 -1.77 -6.38 -9.76
N GLU A 138 -1.19 -7.50 -10.18
CA GLU A 138 -0.15 -8.23 -9.46
C GLU A 138 1.12 -8.21 -10.32
N TYR A 139 2.17 -7.59 -9.78
CA TYR A 139 3.49 -7.52 -10.38
C TYR A 139 4.44 -8.35 -9.52
N THR A 140 4.87 -9.49 -10.06
CA THR A 140 5.84 -10.39 -9.43
C THR A 140 7.12 -10.33 -10.23
N GLU A 141 8.28 -10.30 -9.56
CA GLU A 141 9.58 -10.23 -10.23
C GLU A 141 9.58 -9.05 -11.21
N ILE A 142 9.65 -7.80 -10.71
CA ILE A 142 9.37 -6.50 -11.40
C ILE A 142 10.02 -6.30 -12.79
N GLN A 143 10.83 -7.23 -13.27
CA GLN A 143 11.33 -7.28 -14.64
C GLN A 143 10.59 -8.25 -15.58
N GLY A 144 9.55 -8.98 -15.15
CA GLY A 144 9.07 -10.13 -15.91
C GLY A 144 7.56 -10.25 -16.09
N LYS A 145 6.79 -10.26 -15.00
CA LYS A 145 5.41 -10.79 -15.03
C LYS A 145 4.40 -9.84 -14.41
N ALA A 146 3.30 -9.65 -15.12
CA ALA A 146 2.10 -9.00 -14.61
C ALA A 146 0.90 -9.92 -14.78
N LYS A 147 -0.01 -9.76 -13.83
CA LYS A 147 -1.31 -10.41 -13.83
C LYS A 147 -2.38 -9.41 -13.46
N GLU A 148 -3.46 -9.37 -14.23
CA GLU A 148 -4.67 -8.63 -13.87
C GLU A 148 -5.79 -9.60 -13.51
N VAL A 149 -6.22 -9.55 -12.26
CA VAL A 149 -7.31 -10.38 -11.73
C VAL A 149 -8.60 -9.58 -11.81
N LEU A 150 -9.48 -10.00 -12.72
CA LEU A 150 -10.81 -9.46 -12.94
C LEU A 150 -11.87 -10.40 -12.35
N LYS A 151 -13.14 -9.99 -12.37
CA LYS A 151 -14.24 -10.85 -11.95
C LYS A 151 -14.44 -11.98 -12.96
N GLY A 152 -14.01 -13.19 -12.61
CA GLY A 152 -14.19 -14.40 -13.44
C GLY A 152 -13.16 -14.56 -14.57
N LEU A 153 -12.18 -13.67 -14.67
CA LEU A 153 -11.14 -13.71 -15.70
C LEU A 153 -9.81 -13.27 -15.10
N THR A 154 -8.72 -13.89 -15.55
CA THR A 154 -7.36 -13.45 -15.26
C THR A 154 -6.63 -13.22 -16.58
N LEU A 155 -5.98 -12.07 -16.71
CA LEU A 155 -5.08 -11.76 -17.82
C LEU A 155 -3.64 -11.84 -17.33
N GLU A 156 -2.75 -12.43 -18.13
CA GLU A 156 -1.33 -12.56 -17.81
C GLU A 156 -0.48 -11.93 -18.91
N GLY A 157 0.72 -11.50 -18.55
CA GLY A 157 1.67 -10.93 -19.48
C GLY A 157 2.87 -10.34 -18.77
N THR A 158 3.42 -9.27 -19.33
CA THR A 158 4.56 -8.52 -18.78
C THR A 158 4.09 -7.24 -18.08
N GLU A 159 4.99 -6.58 -17.35
CA GLU A 159 4.68 -5.41 -16.48
C GLU A 159 3.72 -4.38 -17.12
N THR A 160 3.84 -4.15 -18.43
CA THR A 160 3.05 -3.14 -19.13
C THR A 160 2.04 -3.71 -20.12
N LYS A 161 2.04 -5.03 -20.38
CA LYS A 161 1.29 -5.63 -21.49
C LYS A 161 0.72 -7.00 -21.12
N LEU A 162 -0.59 -7.12 -21.14
CA LEU A 162 -1.36 -8.34 -20.88
C LEU A 162 -1.90 -8.87 -22.21
N THR A 163 -1.88 -10.19 -22.42
CA THR A 163 -2.22 -10.79 -23.73
C THR A 163 -3.26 -11.89 -23.62
N VAL A 164 -4.10 -11.98 -24.64
CA VAL A 164 -4.98 -13.12 -24.93
C VAL A 164 -4.68 -13.57 -26.35
N THR A 165 -4.34 -14.84 -26.54
CA THR A 165 -4.06 -15.40 -27.86
C THR A 165 -5.06 -16.49 -28.18
N GLU A 166 -5.65 -16.40 -29.37
CA GLU A 166 -6.56 -17.39 -29.95
C GLU A 166 -6.12 -17.63 -31.40
N ASP A 167 -5.65 -18.84 -31.71
CA ASP A 167 -5.06 -19.19 -33.01
C ASP A 167 -3.99 -18.19 -33.48
N THR A 168 -4.27 -17.48 -34.58
CA THR A 168 -3.38 -16.51 -35.23
C THR A 168 -3.55 -15.09 -34.68
N VAL A 169 -4.56 -14.87 -33.82
CA VAL A 169 -4.96 -13.57 -33.28
C VAL A 169 -4.38 -13.40 -31.87
N THR A 170 -3.74 -12.26 -31.63
CA THR A 170 -3.31 -11.82 -30.31
C THR A 170 -3.95 -10.48 -30.00
N LEU A 171 -4.75 -10.43 -28.95
CA LEU A 171 -5.26 -9.23 -28.31
C LEU A 171 -4.29 -8.84 -27.20
N SER A 172 -3.88 -7.58 -27.15
CA SER A 172 -3.05 -7.09 -26.07
C SER A 172 -3.64 -5.85 -25.41
N LYS A 173 -3.69 -5.87 -24.09
CA LYS A 173 -4.06 -4.73 -23.26
C LYS A 173 -2.80 -4.16 -22.61
N SER A 174 -2.49 -2.90 -22.88
CA SER A 174 -1.37 -2.21 -22.25
C SER A 174 -1.86 -1.26 -21.15
N ILE A 175 -1.11 -1.18 -20.05
CA ILE A 175 -1.40 -0.29 -18.93
C ILE A 175 -0.16 0.56 -18.69
N SER A 176 -0.29 1.87 -18.91
CA SER A 176 0.81 2.82 -18.74
C SER A 176 1.11 3.07 -17.24
N LYS A 177 2.24 3.73 -16.96
CA LYS A 177 2.58 4.15 -15.60
C LYS A 177 1.58 5.15 -15.00
N SER A 178 0.89 5.92 -15.83
CA SER A 178 -0.19 6.83 -15.40
C SER A 178 -1.53 6.11 -15.21
N GLY A 179 -1.61 4.81 -15.55
CA GLY A 179 -2.83 4.02 -15.51
C GLY A 179 -3.68 4.11 -16.78
N GLU A 180 -3.20 4.78 -17.81
CA GLU A 180 -3.86 4.84 -19.12
C GLU A 180 -3.88 3.45 -19.76
N ILE A 181 -5.01 3.11 -20.38
CA ILE A 181 -5.22 1.81 -21.02
C ILE A 181 -5.22 2.01 -22.54
N THR A 182 -4.49 1.15 -23.24
CA THR A 182 -4.60 0.98 -24.69
C THR A 182 -4.79 -0.49 -25.02
N VAL A 183 -5.43 -0.77 -26.15
CA VAL A 183 -5.65 -2.15 -26.61
C VAL A 183 -5.25 -2.28 -28.06
N ASP A 184 -4.48 -3.32 -28.39
CA ASP A 184 -4.07 -3.67 -29.75
C ASP A 184 -4.55 -5.07 -30.13
N LEU A 185 -4.84 -5.29 -31.41
CA LEU A 185 -5.12 -6.61 -31.96
C LEU A 185 -4.26 -6.86 -33.19
N LYS A 186 -3.57 -8.00 -33.20
CA LYS A 186 -2.72 -8.44 -34.30
C LYS A 186 -3.12 -9.85 -34.73
N ASP A 187 -3.38 -10.03 -36.02
CA ASP A 187 -3.58 -11.34 -36.64
C ASP A 187 -2.40 -11.65 -37.57
N THR A 188 -1.72 -12.78 -37.38
CA THR A 188 -0.56 -13.15 -38.21
C THR A 188 -0.92 -13.52 -39.65
N VAL A 189 -2.21 -13.75 -39.94
CA VAL A 189 -2.72 -13.96 -41.32
C VAL A 189 -3.49 -12.76 -41.86
N ASP A 190 -3.40 -11.59 -41.19
CA ASP A 190 -4.00 -10.31 -41.57
C ASP A 190 -5.53 -10.36 -41.85
N LYS A 191 -6.27 -11.30 -41.23
CA LYS A 191 -7.73 -11.40 -41.39
C LYS A 191 -8.52 -10.56 -40.39
N LYS A 192 -7.92 -10.24 -39.24
CA LYS A 192 -8.51 -9.35 -38.22
C LYS A 192 -7.55 -8.21 -37.94
N SER A 193 -8.07 -7.00 -37.91
CA SER A 193 -7.37 -5.80 -37.45
C SER A 193 -8.16 -5.19 -36.30
N GLY A 194 -7.61 -4.16 -35.65
CA GLY A 194 -8.31 -3.50 -34.56
C GLY A 194 -7.97 -2.02 -34.53
N THR A 195 -8.99 -1.17 -34.37
CA THR A 195 -8.81 0.27 -34.14
C THR A 195 -9.24 0.61 -32.72
N TRP A 196 -8.31 1.14 -31.93
CA TRP A 196 -8.55 1.59 -30.56
C TRP A 196 -9.00 3.05 -30.53
N ASP A 197 -10.10 3.32 -29.85
CA ASP A 197 -10.57 4.66 -29.53
C ASP A 197 -10.38 4.92 -28.02
N SER A 198 -9.47 5.83 -27.68
CA SER A 198 -9.17 6.20 -26.29
C SER A 198 -10.32 6.96 -25.62
N ASP A 199 -11.12 7.71 -26.38
CA ASP A 199 -12.17 8.56 -25.84
C ASP A 199 -13.34 7.71 -25.33
N THR A 200 -13.57 6.57 -25.97
CA THR A 200 -14.62 5.60 -25.60
C THR A 200 -14.07 4.34 -24.95
N SER A 201 -12.74 4.19 -24.85
CA SER A 201 -12.06 2.98 -24.37
C SER A 201 -12.55 1.71 -25.08
N THR A 202 -12.70 1.78 -26.41
CA THR A 202 -13.28 0.71 -27.24
C THR A 202 -12.33 0.27 -28.35
N LEU A 203 -12.18 -1.05 -28.53
CA LEU A 203 -11.51 -1.65 -29.69
C LEU A 203 -12.57 -2.13 -30.69
N THR A 204 -12.49 -1.65 -31.93
CA THR A 204 -13.32 -2.15 -33.05
C THR A 204 -12.49 -3.10 -33.91
N ILE A 205 -12.95 -4.35 -34.08
CA ILE A 205 -12.33 -5.42 -34.88
C ILE A 205 -12.93 -5.46 -36.29
#